data_AF-A0A2K8X0E1-F1
#
_entry.id   AF-A0A2K8X0E1-F1
#
_cell.length_a   1.000
_cell.length_b   1.000
_cell.length_c   1.000
_cell.angle_alpha   90.00
_cell.angle_beta   90.00
_cell.angle_gamma   90.00
#
_symmetry.space_group_name_H-M   'P 1'
#
loop_
_entity.id
_entity.type
_entity.pdbx_description
1 polymer ?
#
loop_
_entity_poly.entity_id
_entity_poly.type
_entity_poly.pdbx_seq_one_letter_code
_entity_poly.pdbx_strand_id
1 'polypeptide(L)'
;METITNLIKHMKKTLLITFIGITIGVKAQHVDLNNSTDYIRIQKNGESDFSRAFGLNSSNHMYIGSVEKTIGNIYFFNKGAGHLMTLTPNGNMGIGTTNPNSTLQIGDSENTGGPNIEVEKKRLSIAPVTHSSSDWFFTTRDNIPYANLDIGYSNNKTLTLRHDGNVGIGSTNPDSKLSVNGKIHTKEVKVDLIGWSDFVFKKDYNLPTLQQVEIYIKAKGHLKDIPSAKDVEENGIYLGEMDSKLLQKIEELTLYTIQQQKEIEILKEEKKELKSINTKLLQLQIRLEKLENK
;
A
#
# COMPACT_ATOMS: atom_id res chain seq x y z
N MET A 1 30.44 68.77 -58.77
CA MET A 1 29.52 67.63 -58.57
C MET A 1 30.09 66.53 -57.65
N GLU A 2 31.28 66.70 -57.07
CA GLU A 2 31.94 65.67 -56.24
C GLU A 2 31.73 65.85 -54.73
N THR A 3 31.19 67.00 -54.30
CA THR A 3 30.93 67.34 -52.89
C THR A 3 29.56 66.87 -52.39
N ILE A 4 28.55 66.73 -53.25
CA ILE A 4 27.20 66.25 -52.86
C ILE A 4 27.19 64.72 -52.72
N THR A 5 27.95 64.00 -53.55
CA THR A 5 28.03 62.53 -53.53
C THR A 5 28.73 62.01 -52.26
N ASN A 6 29.70 62.75 -51.72
CA ASN A 6 30.34 62.42 -50.44
C ASN A 6 29.46 62.73 -49.22
N LEU A 7 28.58 63.73 -49.30
CA LEU A 7 27.61 64.05 -48.25
C LEU A 7 26.54 62.95 -48.12
N ILE A 8 26.06 62.40 -49.24
CA ILE A 8 25.06 61.32 -49.26
C ILE A 8 25.67 59.97 -48.80
N LYS A 9 26.96 59.74 -49.01
CA LYS A 9 27.65 58.49 -48.59
C LYS A 9 27.87 58.41 -47.07
N HIS A 10 27.89 59.54 -46.35
CA HIS A 10 28.00 59.57 -44.89
C HIS A 10 26.65 59.67 -44.15
N MET A 11 25.56 60.03 -44.83
CA MET A 11 24.23 60.15 -44.21
C MET A 11 23.47 58.82 -44.01
N LYS A 12 23.99 57.67 -44.47
CA LYS A 12 23.31 56.37 -44.33
C LYS A 12 23.48 55.66 -42.98
N LYS A 13 24.11 56.26 -41.97
CA LYS A 13 24.31 55.59 -40.66
C LYS A 13 24.14 56.44 -39.39
N THR A 14 23.54 57.63 -39.44
CA THR A 14 23.33 58.40 -38.20
C THR A 14 22.03 59.18 -38.23
N LEU A 15 21.05 58.69 -37.47
CA LEU A 15 19.84 59.44 -37.12
C LEU A 15 20.23 60.43 -36.01
N LEU A 16 20.43 61.70 -36.36
CA LEU A 16 20.68 62.77 -35.39
C LEU A 16 19.31 63.25 -34.86
N ILE A 17 18.88 62.74 -33.71
CA ILE A 17 17.72 63.27 -32.98
C ILE A 17 18.25 64.29 -31.97
N THR A 18 18.06 65.57 -32.25
CA THR A 18 18.38 66.67 -31.33
C THR A 18 17.28 66.80 -30.28
N PHE A 19 17.52 66.41 -29.04
CA PHE A 19 16.62 66.70 -27.91
C PHE A 19 17.09 67.96 -27.18
N ILE A 20 16.30 69.03 -27.27
CA ILE A 20 16.39 70.17 -26.35
C ILE A 20 15.65 69.77 -25.06
N GLY A 21 16.38 69.65 -23.96
CA GLY A 21 15.82 69.95 -22.63
C GLY A 21 14.95 68.92 -21.91
N ILE A 22 15.16 67.61 -22.07
CA ILE A 22 14.65 66.61 -21.11
C ILE A 22 15.73 65.55 -20.87
N THR A 23 16.23 65.44 -19.64
CA THR A 23 16.98 64.27 -19.20
C THR A 23 16.00 63.10 -19.06
N ILE A 24 15.78 62.36 -20.13
CA ILE A 24 15.11 61.07 -20.03
C ILE A 24 16.18 60.08 -19.56
N GLY A 25 16.14 59.71 -18.28
CA GLY A 25 16.95 58.59 -17.78
C GLY A 25 16.46 57.29 -18.40
N VAL A 26 16.90 56.98 -19.63
CA VAL A 26 16.60 55.69 -20.25
C VAL A 26 17.65 54.67 -19.78
N LYS A 27 17.38 53.95 -18.69
CA LYS A 27 18.00 52.63 -18.48
C LYS A 27 17.30 51.63 -19.39
N ALA A 28 17.54 51.68 -20.70
CA ALA A 28 17.17 50.59 -21.62
C ALA A 28 18.47 49.89 -22.02
N GLN A 29 18.78 48.79 -21.33
CA GLN A 29 20.07 48.12 -21.44
C GLN A 29 20.02 46.90 -22.37
N HIS A 30 19.64 47.12 -23.64
CA HIS A 30 19.57 46.13 -24.74
C HIS A 30 18.24 45.38 -24.86
N VAL A 31 17.40 45.82 -25.79
CA VAL A 31 16.37 44.98 -26.43
C VAL A 31 16.86 44.76 -27.86
N ASP A 32 17.45 43.59 -28.12
CA ASP A 32 17.84 43.16 -29.47
C ASP A 32 16.62 42.51 -30.15
N LEU A 33 16.16 43.09 -31.25
CA LEU A 33 15.06 42.57 -32.08
C LEU A 33 15.56 41.94 -33.39
N ASN A 34 16.88 41.74 -33.56
CA ASN A 34 17.46 41.68 -34.89
C ASN A 34 18.45 40.53 -35.16
N ASN A 35 18.08 39.28 -34.83
CA ASN A 35 18.80 38.09 -35.33
C ASN A 35 17.93 36.82 -35.33
N SER A 36 17.69 36.22 -36.51
CA SER A 36 17.24 34.85 -36.88
C SER A 36 16.22 34.08 -36.00
N THR A 37 15.75 34.66 -34.91
CA THR A 37 14.93 34.08 -33.86
C THR A 37 14.14 35.22 -33.22
N ASP A 38 12.84 35.02 -33.01
CA ASP A 38 11.93 36.04 -32.49
C ASP A 38 11.98 36.13 -30.96
N TYR A 39 13.18 36.29 -30.40
CA TYR A 39 13.40 36.40 -28.96
C TYR A 39 13.77 37.83 -28.54
N ILE A 40 13.08 38.34 -27.52
CA ILE A 40 13.57 39.43 -26.69
C ILE A 40 14.57 38.84 -25.70
N ARG A 41 15.82 39.30 -25.79
CA ARG A 41 16.88 38.91 -24.84
C ARG A 41 17.14 40.05 -23.85
N ILE A 42 17.33 39.70 -22.59
CA ILE A 42 17.67 40.64 -21.52
C ILE A 42 19.05 40.28 -20.98
N GLN A 43 19.97 41.25 -21.05
CA GLN A 43 21.30 41.15 -20.47
C GLN A 43 21.34 41.83 -19.10
N LYS A 44 21.95 41.18 -18.12
CA LYS A 44 22.19 41.79 -16.81
C LYS A 44 23.32 42.81 -16.94
N ASN A 45 23.15 43.99 -16.34
CA ASN A 45 24.16 45.05 -16.34
C ASN A 45 25.53 44.52 -15.87
N GLY A 46 26.57 44.70 -16.69
CA GLY A 46 27.94 44.31 -16.37
C GLY A 46 28.32 42.87 -16.74
N GLU A 47 27.41 42.08 -17.32
CA GLU A 47 27.71 40.75 -17.86
C GLU A 47 27.89 40.81 -19.39
N SER A 48 28.73 39.95 -19.97
CA SER A 48 28.90 39.82 -21.42
C SER A 48 27.76 39.07 -22.11
N ASP A 49 26.94 38.40 -21.32
CA ASP A 49 26.17 37.25 -21.73
C ASP A 49 24.67 37.50 -21.57
N PHE A 50 23.85 37.05 -22.54
CA PHE A 50 22.41 37.28 -22.47
C PHE A 50 21.80 36.35 -21.44
N SER A 51 21.08 36.92 -20.47
CA SER A 51 20.69 36.18 -19.28
C SER A 51 19.38 35.42 -19.43
N ARG A 52 18.45 36.00 -20.18
CA ARG A 52 17.08 35.52 -20.33
C ARG A 52 16.59 35.76 -21.74
N ALA A 53 15.76 34.86 -22.23
CA ALA A 53 15.03 35.05 -23.48
C ALA A 53 13.52 34.88 -23.25
N PHE A 54 12.75 35.74 -23.90
CA PHE A 54 11.30 35.66 -24.05
C PHE A 54 10.95 35.78 -25.52
N GLY A 55 10.29 34.78 -26.12
CA GLY A 55 9.84 34.90 -27.50
C GLY A 55 9.50 33.57 -28.16
N LEU A 56 9.36 33.56 -29.49
CA LEU A 56 8.94 32.38 -30.24
C LEU A 56 10.14 31.70 -30.93
N ASN A 57 10.12 30.37 -30.96
CA ASN A 57 11.01 29.61 -31.83
C ASN A 57 10.46 29.51 -33.26
N SER A 58 11.24 28.92 -34.17
CA SER A 58 10.85 28.67 -35.57
C SER A 58 9.63 27.75 -35.73
N SER A 59 9.14 27.13 -34.67
CA SER A 59 7.94 26.28 -34.61
C SER A 59 6.77 26.96 -33.86
N ASN A 60 6.85 28.27 -33.60
CA ASN A 60 5.86 29.08 -32.87
C ASN A 60 5.61 28.64 -31.40
N HIS A 61 6.55 27.94 -30.77
CA HIS A 61 6.50 27.69 -29.33
C HIS A 61 7.08 28.88 -28.56
N MET A 62 6.45 29.25 -27.45
CA MET A 62 6.93 30.30 -26.55
C MET A 62 8.06 29.78 -25.65
N TYR A 63 9.20 30.45 -25.69
CA TYR A 63 10.35 30.21 -24.82
C TYR A 63 10.37 31.25 -23.71
N ILE A 64 10.39 30.78 -22.48
CA ILE A 64 10.63 31.59 -21.28
C ILE A 64 11.76 30.88 -20.54
N GLY A 65 12.98 31.37 -20.70
CA GLY A 65 14.15 30.56 -20.40
C GLY A 65 15.43 31.36 -20.15
N SER A 66 16.44 30.69 -19.63
CA SER A 66 17.82 31.16 -19.74
C SER A 66 18.42 30.58 -21.00
N VAL A 67 19.17 31.40 -21.72
CA VAL A 67 19.93 30.96 -22.90
C VAL A 67 21.29 30.38 -22.52
N GLU A 68 21.68 30.45 -21.24
CA GLU A 68 22.97 29.99 -20.75
C GLU A 68 22.87 29.28 -19.39
N LYS A 69 23.63 28.19 -19.21
CA LYS A 69 23.53 27.29 -18.04
C LYS A 69 24.01 27.88 -16.71
N THR A 70 24.73 29.00 -16.71
CA THR A 70 25.35 29.59 -15.50
C THR A 70 24.50 30.65 -14.83
N ILE A 71 23.39 31.03 -15.45
CA ILE A 71 22.65 32.21 -15.06
C ILE A 71 21.49 31.77 -14.19
N GLY A 72 21.36 32.32 -12.98
CA GLY A 72 20.55 31.82 -11.87
C GLY A 72 19.08 31.44 -12.16
N ASN A 73 18.30 31.15 -11.14
CA ASN A 73 16.95 30.60 -11.34
C ASN A 73 16.01 31.54 -12.13
N ILE A 74 15.01 30.94 -12.80
CA ILE A 74 13.83 31.64 -13.32
C ILE A 74 12.72 31.49 -12.30
N TYR A 75 12.11 32.60 -11.94
CA TYR A 75 11.01 32.60 -11.00
C TYR A 75 9.73 33.13 -11.64
N PHE A 76 8.64 32.39 -11.45
CA PHE A 76 7.30 32.91 -11.52
C PHE A 76 6.91 33.32 -10.11
N PHE A 77 6.72 34.62 -9.86
CA PHE A 77 6.51 35.14 -8.52
C PHE A 77 5.34 36.12 -8.49
N ASN A 78 4.73 36.25 -7.32
CA ASN A 78 3.77 37.32 -7.02
C ASN A 78 4.38 38.17 -5.90
N LYS A 79 4.43 39.49 -6.12
CA LYS A 79 5.05 40.46 -5.19
C LYS A 79 4.53 40.34 -3.74
N GLY A 80 3.32 39.85 -3.52
CA GLY A 80 2.75 39.60 -2.19
C GLY A 80 2.82 38.14 -1.69
N ALA A 81 3.03 37.17 -2.57
CA ALA A 81 2.99 35.73 -2.24
C ALA A 81 4.34 35.01 -2.44
N GLY A 82 5.40 35.73 -2.83
CA GLY A 82 6.72 35.16 -3.06
C GLY A 82 6.83 34.37 -4.37
N HIS A 83 7.76 33.42 -4.42
CA HIS A 83 8.05 32.60 -5.59
C HIS A 83 7.05 31.42 -5.69
N LEU A 84 6.27 31.38 -6.76
CA LEU A 84 5.25 30.36 -7.02
C LEU A 84 5.82 29.16 -7.79
N MET A 85 6.67 29.42 -8.77
CA MET A 85 7.39 28.38 -9.51
C MET A 85 8.82 28.81 -9.78
N THR A 86 9.74 27.86 -9.68
CA THR A 86 11.18 28.03 -9.88
C THR A 86 11.65 27.05 -10.95
N LEU A 87 12.42 27.51 -11.91
CA LEU A 87 13.19 26.65 -12.81
C LEU A 87 14.68 26.93 -12.59
N THR A 88 15.43 25.92 -12.15
CA THR A 88 16.88 26.06 -11.92
C THR A 88 17.66 25.85 -13.22
N PRO A 89 18.90 26.33 -13.31
CA PRO A 89 19.74 26.12 -14.50
C PRO A 89 20.06 24.64 -14.79
N ASN A 90 19.93 23.77 -13.77
CA ASN A 90 20.12 22.33 -13.88
C ASN A 90 18.85 21.58 -14.34
N GLY A 91 17.75 22.29 -14.61
CA GLY A 91 16.51 21.72 -15.11
C GLY A 91 15.53 21.23 -14.03
N ASN A 92 15.79 21.52 -12.76
CA ASN A 92 14.85 21.19 -11.69
C ASN A 92 13.74 22.25 -11.64
N MET A 93 12.50 21.79 -11.60
CA MET A 93 11.31 22.61 -11.43
C MET A 93 10.80 22.53 -9.98
N GLY A 94 10.66 23.68 -9.33
CA GLY A 94 10.03 23.81 -8.02
C GLY A 94 8.67 24.50 -8.17
N ILE A 95 7.62 24.01 -7.50
CA ILE A 95 6.34 24.72 -7.33
C ILE A 95 6.18 25.00 -5.84
N GLY A 96 6.21 26.27 -5.43
CA GLY A 96 6.21 26.67 -4.01
C GLY A 96 7.55 26.51 -3.29
N THR A 97 8.65 26.25 -4.02
CA THR A 97 10.02 26.22 -3.47
C THR A 97 10.99 26.96 -4.39
N THR A 98 11.99 27.63 -3.80
CA THR A 98 13.08 28.30 -4.52
C THR A 98 14.30 27.40 -4.74
N ASN A 99 14.39 26.27 -4.04
CA ASN A 99 15.56 25.38 -4.03
C ASN A 99 15.15 23.91 -4.30
N PRO A 100 14.63 23.58 -5.50
CA PRO A 100 14.22 22.21 -5.81
C PRO A 100 15.43 21.26 -5.89
N ASN A 101 15.41 20.18 -5.11
CA ASN A 101 16.49 19.18 -5.07
C ASN A 101 16.26 17.96 -5.99
N SER A 102 15.14 17.93 -6.71
CA SER A 102 14.74 16.90 -7.66
C SER A 102 14.15 17.52 -8.93
N THR A 103 13.99 16.74 -10.01
CA THR A 103 13.52 17.24 -11.32
C THR A 103 12.19 17.99 -11.23
N LEU A 104 11.28 17.54 -10.37
CA LEU A 104 10.05 18.25 -10.04
C LEU A 104 9.81 18.14 -8.53
N GLN A 105 9.87 19.26 -7.83
CA GLN A 105 9.50 19.39 -6.43
C GLN A 105 8.27 20.30 -6.31
N ILE A 106 7.26 19.87 -5.55
CA ILE A 106 6.13 20.70 -5.15
C ILE A 106 6.27 20.91 -3.63
N GLY A 107 6.03 22.11 -3.12
CA GLY A 107 6.25 22.49 -1.71
C GLY A 107 7.70 22.82 -1.36
N ASP A 108 7.90 23.62 -0.31
CA ASP A 108 9.24 23.95 0.21
C ASP A 108 9.78 22.89 1.18
N SER A 109 11.06 23.00 1.49
CA SER A 109 11.75 22.17 2.48
C SER A 109 11.69 22.75 3.90
N GLU A 110 11.07 23.92 4.10
CA GLU A 110 11.20 24.74 5.32
C GLU A 110 9.87 25.14 5.98
N ASN A 111 8.72 24.97 5.32
CA ASN A 111 7.39 25.09 5.92
C ASN A 111 6.81 23.71 6.25
N THR A 112 6.28 23.61 7.45
CA THR A 112 5.64 22.46 8.08
C THR A 112 4.37 21.94 7.39
N GLY A 113 4.04 22.45 6.20
CA GLY A 113 2.98 21.94 5.33
C GLY A 113 3.63 21.43 4.05
N GLY A 114 3.74 20.11 3.90
CA GLY A 114 4.25 19.49 2.67
C GLY A 114 3.46 19.89 1.41
N PRO A 115 3.83 19.40 0.22
CA PRO A 115 3.11 19.67 -1.03
C PRO A 115 1.62 19.37 -0.89
N ASN A 116 0.82 20.40 -0.63
CA ASN A 116 -0.62 20.31 -0.73
C ASN A 116 -0.94 20.43 -2.22
N ILE A 117 -1.05 19.30 -2.91
CA ILE A 117 -1.85 19.26 -4.14
C ILE A 117 -3.30 19.36 -3.67
N GLU A 118 -3.78 20.58 -3.47
CA GLU A 118 -5.18 20.85 -3.15
C GLU A 118 -6.01 20.54 -4.40
N VAL A 119 -6.72 19.41 -4.35
CA VAL A 119 -7.66 19.05 -5.41
C VAL A 119 -9.03 19.55 -4.98
N GLU A 120 -9.51 20.61 -5.63
CA GLU A 120 -10.82 21.26 -5.40
C GLU A 120 -12.00 20.26 -5.45
N LYS A 121 -11.79 19.10 -6.12
CA LYS A 121 -12.70 17.96 -6.15
C LYS A 121 -12.14 16.83 -5.28
N LYS A 122 -13.03 16.08 -4.61
CA LYS A 122 -12.77 15.11 -3.52
C LYS A 122 -11.74 13.97 -3.76
N ARG A 123 -10.98 13.95 -4.86
CA ARG A 123 -10.06 12.85 -5.22
C ARG A 123 -8.82 13.36 -5.95
N LEU A 124 -7.63 13.03 -5.42
CA LEU A 124 -6.37 13.06 -6.18
C LEU A 124 -6.36 11.86 -7.15
N SER A 125 -6.18 12.12 -8.45
CA SER A 125 -6.08 11.10 -9.48
C SER A 125 -4.67 11.11 -10.06
N ILE A 126 -3.97 9.98 -9.96
CA ILE A 126 -2.71 9.73 -10.68
C ILE A 126 -3.05 8.66 -11.70
N ALA A 127 -3.04 9.02 -12.99
CA ALA A 127 -3.43 8.13 -14.08
C ALA A 127 -2.36 8.12 -15.18
N PRO A 128 -1.98 6.95 -15.71
CA PRO A 128 -1.12 6.87 -16.88
C PRO A 128 -1.87 7.34 -18.14
N VAL A 129 -1.23 8.16 -18.98
CA VAL A 129 -1.84 8.75 -20.18
C VAL A 129 -1.68 7.85 -21.42
N THR A 130 -0.60 7.06 -21.51
CA THR A 130 -0.37 6.11 -22.61
C THR A 130 0.47 4.93 -22.11
N HIS A 131 -0.09 3.71 -22.10
CA HIS A 131 0.67 2.49 -21.79
C HIS A 131 0.50 1.51 -22.95
N SER A 132 1.60 1.20 -23.64
CA SER A 132 1.62 0.25 -24.77
C SER A 132 2.54 -0.96 -24.55
N SER A 133 3.29 -1.02 -23.44
CA SER A 133 4.26 -2.11 -23.21
C SER A 133 4.76 -2.34 -21.77
N SER A 134 4.33 -1.58 -20.76
CA SER A 134 4.78 -1.76 -19.36
C SER A 134 3.68 -1.53 -18.35
N ASP A 135 3.76 -2.17 -17.19
CA ASP A 135 2.81 -1.98 -16.10
C ASP A 135 3.02 -0.63 -15.42
N TRP A 136 1.93 -0.03 -14.96
CA TRP A 136 2.00 1.14 -14.09
C TRP A 136 2.30 0.68 -12.66
N PHE A 137 3.42 1.15 -12.09
CA PHE A 137 3.84 0.80 -10.74
C PHE A 137 4.08 2.03 -9.88
N PHE A 138 3.74 1.95 -8.60
CA PHE A 138 4.25 2.86 -7.58
C PHE A 138 5.62 2.33 -7.14
N THR A 139 6.69 3.10 -7.37
CA THR A 139 8.03 2.77 -6.87
C THR A 139 8.38 3.69 -5.72
N THR A 140 8.98 3.11 -4.68
CA THR A 140 9.70 3.85 -3.66
C THR A 140 11.18 3.61 -3.91
N ARG A 141 11.88 4.66 -4.35
CA ARG A 141 13.31 4.58 -4.67
C ARG A 141 14.10 4.92 -3.40
N ASP A 142 14.07 4.00 -2.45
CA ASP A 142 14.88 4.09 -1.22
C ASP A 142 15.74 2.83 -1.07
N ASN A 143 16.76 2.89 -0.22
CA ASN A 143 17.58 1.74 0.11
C ASN A 143 16.73 0.70 0.84
N ILE A 144 16.81 -0.56 0.44
CA ILE A 144 16.29 -1.69 1.22
C ILE A 144 16.95 -1.60 2.61
N PRO A 145 16.18 -1.51 3.72
CA PRO A 145 14.79 -1.93 3.91
C PRO A 145 13.72 -0.81 3.97
N TYR A 146 14.06 0.46 3.73
CA TYR A 146 13.19 1.61 4.00
C TYR A 146 12.23 1.98 2.86
N ALA A 147 12.32 1.30 1.72
CA ALA A 147 11.45 1.48 0.57
C ALA A 147 10.02 0.96 0.84
N ASN A 148 9.18 1.80 1.44
CA ASN A 148 7.77 1.50 1.70
C ASN A 148 6.86 2.58 1.11
N LEU A 149 5.75 2.17 0.51
CA LEU A 149 4.64 3.07 0.19
C LEU A 149 3.70 3.12 1.39
N ASP A 150 3.71 4.24 2.11
CA ASP A 150 2.88 4.45 3.29
C ASP A 150 1.70 5.40 2.99
N ILE A 151 0.51 5.01 3.44
CA ILE A 151 -0.69 5.86 3.50
C ILE A 151 -1.02 6.06 4.97
N GLY A 152 -1.02 7.31 5.41
CA GLY A 152 -1.19 7.63 6.82
C GLY A 152 -1.49 9.10 7.07
N TYR A 153 -1.73 9.41 8.34
CA TYR A 153 -1.85 10.78 8.82
C TYR A 153 -0.87 10.98 9.97
N SER A 154 -0.01 12.01 9.84
CA SER A 154 1.09 12.25 10.79
C SER A 154 1.97 10.99 10.94
N ASN A 155 2.25 10.57 12.18
CA ASN A 155 3.06 9.38 12.49
C ASN A 155 2.27 8.07 12.39
N ASN A 156 0.97 8.11 12.09
CA ASN A 156 0.14 6.93 12.00
C ASN A 156 0.08 6.44 10.55
N LYS A 157 0.76 5.32 10.28
CA LYS A 157 0.74 4.62 8.99
C LYS A 157 -0.42 3.63 9.00
N THR A 158 -1.51 3.99 8.34
CA THR A 158 -2.73 3.18 8.25
C THR A 158 -2.55 2.00 7.29
N LEU A 159 -1.86 2.22 6.17
CA LEU A 159 -1.51 1.19 5.20
C LEU A 159 -0.04 1.32 4.80
N THR A 160 0.65 0.20 4.79
CA THR A 160 2.07 0.11 4.42
C THR A 160 2.23 -0.99 3.38
N LEU A 161 2.77 -0.65 2.21
CA LEU A 161 3.24 -1.62 1.23
C LEU A 161 4.77 -1.63 1.25
N ARG A 162 5.35 -2.75 1.67
CA ARG A 162 6.80 -2.94 1.75
C ARG A 162 7.42 -3.31 0.40
N HIS A 163 8.72 -3.06 0.27
CA HIS A 163 9.54 -3.49 -0.87
C HIS A 163 9.51 -5.00 -1.15
N ASP A 164 9.25 -5.85 -0.15
CA ASP A 164 9.10 -7.31 -0.29
C ASP A 164 7.67 -7.74 -0.73
N GLY A 165 6.80 -6.76 -0.97
CA GLY A 165 5.42 -6.94 -1.40
C GLY A 165 4.46 -7.29 -0.27
N ASN A 166 4.87 -7.21 1.00
CA ASN A 166 3.97 -7.41 2.13
C ASN A 166 3.14 -6.15 2.39
N VAL A 167 1.86 -6.34 2.68
CA VAL A 167 0.90 -5.28 3.00
C VAL A 167 0.56 -5.32 4.48
N GLY A 168 0.81 -4.21 5.17
CA GLY A 168 0.38 -3.98 6.54
C GLY A 168 -0.81 -3.03 6.60
N ILE A 169 -1.85 -3.40 7.35
CA ILE A 169 -2.96 -2.50 7.72
C ILE A 169 -2.85 -2.26 9.24
N GLY A 170 -2.53 -1.02 9.62
CA GLY A 170 -2.22 -0.66 11.01
C GLY A 170 -0.91 -1.29 11.54
N SER A 171 -0.07 -1.82 10.65
CA SER A 171 1.25 -2.38 10.96
C SER A 171 2.25 -1.93 9.92
N THR A 172 3.42 -1.47 10.38
CA THR A 172 4.53 -1.04 9.53
C THR A 172 5.54 -2.16 9.27
N ASN A 173 5.39 -3.29 9.97
CA ASN A 173 6.27 -4.44 9.87
C ASN A 173 5.43 -5.72 9.66
N PRO A 174 4.67 -5.83 8.55
CA PRO A 174 3.97 -7.06 8.21
C PRO A 174 4.97 -8.21 8.03
N ASP A 175 4.65 -9.34 8.65
CA ASP A 175 5.36 -10.61 8.64
C ASP A 175 4.79 -11.60 7.61
N SER A 176 3.66 -11.27 7.01
CA SER A 176 2.96 -12.04 6.00
C SER A 176 2.58 -11.15 4.82
N LYS A 177 2.11 -11.74 3.71
CA LYS A 177 1.67 -10.98 2.53
C LYS A 177 0.59 -9.94 2.86
N LEU A 178 -0.27 -10.26 3.82
CA LEU A 178 -1.21 -9.34 4.43
C LEU A 178 -1.16 -9.52 5.95
N SER A 179 -0.75 -8.49 6.68
CA SER A 179 -0.85 -8.45 8.15
C SER A 179 -1.79 -7.32 8.56
N VAL A 180 -2.79 -7.62 9.38
CA VAL A 180 -3.78 -6.64 9.86
C VAL A 180 -3.67 -6.54 11.39
N ASN A 181 -3.25 -5.39 11.89
CA ASN A 181 -3.25 -5.10 13.33
C ASN A 181 -4.64 -4.59 13.75
N GLY A 182 -5.61 -5.50 13.78
CA GLY A 182 -6.99 -5.17 14.08
C GLY A 182 -7.98 -6.26 13.66
N LYS A 183 -9.27 -5.90 13.62
CA LYS A 183 -10.34 -6.81 13.23
C LYS A 183 -10.59 -6.73 11.72
N ILE A 184 -10.77 -7.89 11.10
CA ILE A 184 -11.24 -8.00 9.72
C ILE A 184 -12.74 -8.29 9.76
N HIS A 185 -13.57 -7.39 9.22
CA HIS A 185 -15.00 -7.63 9.03
C HIS A 185 -15.25 -7.98 7.57
N THR A 186 -15.68 -9.21 7.32
CA THR A 186 -15.94 -9.74 5.98
C THR A 186 -17.23 -10.54 5.97
N LYS A 187 -17.85 -10.68 4.80
CA LYS A 187 -19.01 -11.56 4.61
C LYS A 187 -18.62 -13.03 4.50
N GLU A 188 -17.45 -13.30 3.93
CA GLU A 188 -16.97 -14.66 3.66
C GLU A 188 -15.43 -14.68 3.63
N VAL A 189 -14.87 -15.83 4.01
CA VAL A 189 -13.45 -16.17 3.85
C VAL A 189 -13.37 -17.54 3.20
N LYS A 190 -12.72 -17.62 2.04
CA LYS A 190 -12.33 -18.89 1.42
C LYS A 190 -10.86 -19.16 1.74
N VAL A 191 -10.58 -20.28 2.38
CA VAL A 191 -9.23 -20.73 2.70
C VAL A 191 -8.89 -21.94 1.83
N ASP A 192 -7.99 -21.78 0.87
CA ASP A 192 -7.53 -22.88 0.04
C ASP A 192 -6.46 -23.68 0.82
N LEU A 193 -6.84 -24.84 1.35
CA LEU A 193 -5.97 -25.72 2.14
C LEU A 193 -5.55 -26.95 1.36
N ILE A 194 -4.32 -27.40 1.62
CA ILE A 194 -3.80 -28.70 1.14
C ILE A 194 -3.83 -29.68 2.31
N GLY A 195 -4.41 -30.86 2.13
CA GLY A 195 -4.44 -31.90 3.18
C GLY A 195 -5.59 -31.75 4.17
N TRP A 196 -6.82 -31.58 3.67
CA TRP A 196 -8.03 -31.57 4.49
C TRP A 196 -8.19 -32.86 5.31
N SER A 197 -8.65 -32.74 6.57
CA SER A 197 -8.85 -33.88 7.45
C SER A 197 -10.06 -34.73 7.04
N ASP A 198 -9.85 -35.60 6.06
CA ASP A 198 -10.79 -36.65 5.63
C ASP A 198 -10.06 -38.01 5.65
N PHE A 199 -9.69 -38.44 6.85
CA PHE A 199 -8.96 -39.70 7.04
C PHE A 199 -9.41 -40.51 8.25
N VAL A 200 -10.19 -39.95 9.17
CA VAL A 200 -10.62 -40.65 10.40
C VAL A 200 -11.54 -41.83 10.08
N PHE A 201 -12.30 -41.75 9.00
CA PHE A 201 -13.19 -42.84 8.56
C PHE A 201 -12.51 -43.91 7.70
N LYS A 202 -11.21 -43.79 7.43
CA LYS A 202 -10.47 -44.82 6.69
C LYS A 202 -10.28 -46.07 7.56
N LYS A 203 -10.27 -47.25 6.93
CA LYS A 203 -10.20 -48.55 7.64
C LYS A 203 -8.91 -48.75 8.45
N ASP A 204 -7.84 -48.09 8.03
CA ASP A 204 -6.52 -48.12 8.66
C ASP A 204 -6.32 -47.01 9.70
N TYR A 205 -7.34 -46.19 9.97
CA TYR A 205 -7.27 -45.20 11.02
C TYR A 205 -7.28 -45.86 12.40
N ASN A 206 -6.18 -45.68 13.14
CA ASN A 206 -6.07 -46.18 14.50
C ASN A 206 -6.72 -45.20 15.47
N LEU A 207 -8.03 -45.36 15.70
CA LEU A 207 -8.78 -44.58 16.68
C LEU A 207 -8.22 -44.82 18.09
N PRO A 208 -7.76 -43.78 18.81
CA PRO A 208 -7.33 -43.92 20.21
C PRO A 208 -8.45 -44.52 21.08
N THR A 209 -8.11 -45.18 22.19
CA THR A 209 -9.16 -45.57 23.14
C THR A 209 -9.53 -44.39 24.04
N LEU A 210 -10.75 -44.38 24.59
CA LEU A 210 -11.17 -43.36 25.54
C LEU A 210 -10.26 -43.30 26.78
N GLN A 211 -9.68 -44.43 27.21
CA GLN A 211 -8.69 -44.41 28.30
C GLN A 211 -7.39 -43.70 27.89
N GLN A 212 -6.91 -43.91 26.66
CA GLN A 212 -5.73 -43.20 26.15
C GLN A 212 -5.98 -41.70 26.03
N VAL A 213 -7.17 -41.31 25.56
CA VAL A 213 -7.60 -39.91 25.49
C VAL A 213 -7.64 -39.30 26.89
N GLU A 214 -8.24 -40.00 27.87
CA GLU A 214 -8.30 -39.54 29.26
C GLU A 214 -6.91 -39.35 29.88
N ILE A 215 -6.00 -40.31 29.68
CA ILE A 215 -4.61 -40.22 30.14
C ILE A 215 -3.93 -38.99 29.54
N TYR A 216 -4.12 -38.75 28.24
CA TYR A 216 -3.53 -37.58 27.57
C TYR A 216 -4.09 -36.27 28.14
N ILE A 217 -5.40 -36.16 28.31
CA ILE A 217 -6.04 -34.96 28.88
C ILE A 217 -5.54 -34.73 30.31
N LYS A 218 -5.43 -35.77 31.14
CA LYS A 218 -4.88 -35.65 32.50
C LYS A 218 -3.42 -35.18 32.50
N ALA A 219 -2.63 -35.61 31.53
CA ALA A 219 -1.21 -35.26 31.43
C ALA A 219 -0.95 -33.88 30.81
N LYS A 220 -1.79 -33.43 29.86
CA LYS A 220 -1.55 -32.22 29.05
C LYS A 220 -2.56 -31.10 29.26
N GLY A 221 -3.75 -31.41 29.78
CA GLY A 221 -4.83 -30.45 29.99
C GLY A 221 -5.61 -30.06 28.73
N HIS A 222 -5.34 -30.69 27.59
CA HIS A 222 -6.03 -30.45 26.32
C HIS A 222 -6.05 -31.73 25.46
N LEU A 223 -6.83 -31.71 24.38
CA LEU A 223 -6.90 -32.82 23.42
C LEU A 223 -5.60 -32.93 22.61
N LYS A 224 -5.28 -34.14 22.16
CA LYS A 224 -4.18 -34.39 21.23
C LYS A 224 -4.38 -33.56 19.95
N ASP A 225 -3.28 -33.05 19.39
CA ASP A 225 -3.20 -32.25 18.15
C ASP A 225 -3.82 -30.84 18.23
N ILE A 226 -4.68 -30.58 19.22
CA ILE A 226 -5.22 -29.26 19.55
C ILE A 226 -4.19 -28.48 20.37
N PRO A 227 -3.84 -27.23 19.99
CA PRO A 227 -2.87 -26.43 20.73
C PRO A 227 -3.37 -26.10 22.14
N SER A 228 -2.45 -25.90 23.08
CA SER A 228 -2.80 -25.46 24.43
C SER A 228 -3.20 -23.98 24.43
N ALA A 229 -3.91 -23.53 25.47
CA ALA A 229 -4.26 -22.12 25.61
C ALA A 229 -3.02 -21.20 25.61
N LYS A 230 -1.92 -21.66 26.24
CA LYS A 230 -0.64 -20.94 26.25
C LYS A 230 -0.05 -20.80 24.85
N ASP A 231 -0.06 -21.87 24.06
CA ASP A 231 0.46 -21.83 22.69
C ASP A 231 -0.33 -20.87 21.79
N VAL A 232 -1.66 -20.81 22.00
CA VAL A 232 -2.57 -19.90 21.28
C VAL A 232 -2.34 -18.44 21.68
N GLU A 233 -2.09 -18.15 22.95
CA GLU A 233 -1.76 -16.80 23.40
C GLU A 233 -0.44 -16.30 22.83
N GLU A 234 0.56 -17.17 22.72
CA GLU A 234 1.89 -16.81 22.22
C GLU A 234 1.96 -16.73 20.69
N ASN A 235 1.32 -17.66 19.98
CA ASN A 235 1.52 -17.84 18.53
C ASN A 235 0.24 -17.65 17.69
N GLY A 236 -0.92 -17.51 18.32
CA GLY A 236 -2.21 -17.48 17.63
C GLY A 236 -2.63 -18.84 17.06
N ILE A 237 -3.56 -18.82 16.11
CA ILE A 237 -4.01 -20.01 15.39
C ILE A 237 -4.06 -19.75 13.88
N TYR A 238 -3.71 -20.76 13.10
CA TYR A 238 -4.03 -20.80 11.68
C TYR A 238 -5.45 -21.31 11.52
N LEU A 239 -6.36 -20.45 11.05
CA LEU A 239 -7.79 -20.74 10.95
C LEU A 239 -8.07 -22.08 10.26
N GLY A 240 -7.48 -22.29 9.08
CA GLY A 240 -7.69 -23.51 8.30
C GLY A 240 -7.14 -24.79 8.95
N GLU A 241 -5.98 -24.71 9.61
CA GLU A 241 -5.44 -25.86 10.35
C GLU A 241 -6.30 -26.20 11.56
N MET A 242 -6.78 -25.18 12.27
CA MET A 242 -7.64 -25.35 13.44
C MET A 242 -8.98 -25.97 13.04
N ASP A 243 -9.61 -25.47 11.97
CA ASP A 243 -10.86 -26.04 11.45
C ASP A 243 -10.69 -27.50 11.02
N SER A 244 -9.58 -27.83 10.34
CA SER A 244 -9.25 -29.21 9.95
C SER A 244 -9.06 -30.13 11.17
N LYS A 245 -8.34 -29.67 12.20
CA LYS A 245 -8.16 -30.43 13.45
C LYS A 245 -9.46 -30.59 14.23
N LEU A 246 -10.32 -29.57 14.27
CA LEU A 246 -11.63 -29.66 14.90
C LEU A 246 -12.51 -30.67 14.18
N LEU A 247 -12.50 -30.69 12.84
CA LEU A 247 -13.20 -31.71 12.06
C LEU A 247 -12.70 -33.11 12.43
N GLN A 248 -11.38 -33.33 12.50
CA GLN A 248 -10.82 -34.61 12.95
C GLN A 248 -11.43 -35.07 14.29
N LYS A 249 -11.54 -34.16 15.27
CA LYS A 249 -12.11 -34.48 16.59
C LYS A 249 -13.61 -34.73 16.56
N ILE A 250 -14.34 -34.06 15.68
CA ILE A 250 -15.77 -34.34 15.44
C ILE A 250 -15.95 -35.74 14.84
N GLU A 251 -15.10 -36.14 13.89
CA GLU A 251 -15.14 -37.47 13.28
C GLU A 251 -14.79 -38.57 14.30
N GLU A 252 -13.74 -38.36 15.12
CA GLU A 252 -13.37 -39.27 16.21
C GLU A 252 -14.53 -39.42 17.22
N LEU A 253 -15.14 -38.30 17.63
CA LEU A 253 -16.30 -38.30 18.53
C LEU A 253 -17.50 -39.05 17.94
N THR A 254 -17.70 -38.93 16.64
CA THR A 254 -18.76 -39.65 15.92
C THR A 254 -18.54 -41.16 15.98
N LEU A 255 -17.30 -41.63 15.79
CA LEU A 255 -16.96 -43.05 15.92
C LEU A 255 -17.18 -43.58 17.34
N TYR A 256 -16.76 -42.82 18.37
CA TYR A 256 -17.03 -43.22 19.77
C TYR A 256 -18.52 -43.28 20.06
N THR A 257 -19.31 -42.33 19.53
CA THR A 257 -20.77 -42.30 19.73
C THR A 257 -21.46 -43.51 19.09
N ILE A 258 -21.03 -43.89 17.87
CA ILE A 258 -21.52 -45.10 17.20
C ILE A 258 -21.16 -46.35 18.02
N GLN A 259 -19.93 -46.43 18.54
CA GLN A 259 -19.51 -47.54 19.38
C GLN A 259 -20.34 -47.64 20.67
N GLN A 260 -20.54 -46.51 21.36
CA GLN A 260 -21.36 -46.44 22.57
C GLN A 260 -22.82 -46.84 22.31
N GLN A 261 -23.40 -46.42 21.19
CA GLN A 261 -24.77 -46.78 20.83
C GLN A 261 -24.92 -48.30 20.62
N LYS A 262 -23.95 -48.95 19.97
CA LYS A 262 -23.92 -50.41 19.80
C LYS A 262 -23.84 -51.12 21.14
N GLU A 263 -23.00 -50.64 22.06
CA GLU A 263 -22.87 -51.21 23.40
C GLU A 263 -24.18 -51.06 24.20
N ILE A 264 -24.85 -49.91 24.11
CA ILE A 264 -26.15 -49.68 24.73
C ILE A 264 -27.22 -50.64 24.20
N GLU A 265 -27.22 -50.93 22.90
CA GLU A 265 -28.16 -51.89 22.29
C GLU A 265 -27.94 -53.30 22.81
N ILE A 266 -26.67 -53.74 22.90
CA ILE A 266 -26.30 -55.02 23.49
C ILE A 266 -26.77 -55.10 24.94
N LEU A 267 -26.45 -54.09 25.76
CA LEU A 267 -26.87 -54.03 27.16
C LEU A 267 -28.40 -54.02 27.34
N LYS A 268 -29.15 -53.42 26.40
CA LYS A 268 -30.62 -53.45 26.41
C LYS A 268 -31.16 -54.85 26.15
N GLU A 269 -30.58 -55.59 25.21
CA GLU A 269 -31.02 -56.95 24.91
C GLU A 269 -30.66 -57.90 26.05
N GLU A 270 -29.45 -57.83 26.60
CA GLU A 270 -29.04 -58.58 27.80
C GLU A 270 -29.97 -58.29 28.99
N LYS A 271 -30.34 -57.02 29.20
CA LYS A 271 -31.28 -56.63 30.26
C LYS A 271 -32.68 -57.23 30.04
N LYS A 272 -33.12 -57.37 28.79
CA LYS A 272 -34.41 -57.97 28.43
C LYS A 272 -34.39 -59.48 28.69
N GLU A 273 -33.31 -60.16 28.34
CA GLU A 273 -33.10 -61.58 28.64
C GLU A 273 -33.07 -61.84 30.15
N LEU A 274 -32.29 -61.04 30.89
CA LEU A 274 -32.19 -61.15 32.35
C LEU A 274 -33.56 -60.97 33.02
N LYS A 275 -34.38 -60.01 32.56
CA LYS A 275 -35.76 -59.84 33.04
C LYS A 275 -36.61 -61.07 32.78
N SER A 276 -36.51 -61.68 31.60
CA SER A 276 -37.24 -62.90 31.26
C SER A 276 -36.86 -64.07 32.17
N ILE A 277 -35.56 -64.25 32.44
CA ILE A 277 -35.05 -65.27 33.35
C ILE A 277 -35.58 -65.03 34.77
N ASN A 278 -35.52 -63.80 35.28
CA ASN A 278 -36.04 -63.44 36.60
C ASN A 278 -37.54 -63.74 36.73
N THR A 279 -38.35 -63.49 35.70
CA THR A 279 -39.77 -63.85 35.71
C THR A 279 -40.00 -65.36 35.78
N LYS A 280 -39.24 -66.14 34.99
CA LYS A 280 -39.32 -67.61 35.03
C LYS A 280 -38.91 -68.15 36.40
N LEU A 281 -37.86 -67.59 37.01
CA LEU A 281 -37.38 -67.99 38.33
C LEU A 281 -38.42 -67.70 39.42
N LEU A 282 -39.09 -66.54 39.37
CA LEU A 282 -40.18 -66.21 40.29
C LEU A 282 -41.36 -67.19 40.15
N GLN A 283 -41.73 -67.56 38.92
CA GLN A 283 -42.78 -68.56 38.70
C GLN A 283 -42.41 -69.93 39.26
N LEU A 284 -41.14 -70.34 39.14
CA LEU A 284 -40.64 -71.57 39.74
C LEU A 284 -40.69 -71.51 41.27
N GLN A 285 -40.29 -70.40 41.89
CA GLN A 285 -40.40 -70.20 43.34
C GLN A 285 -41.84 -70.35 43.82
N ILE A 286 -42.81 -69.66 43.17
CA ILE A 286 -44.24 -69.78 43.51
C ILE A 286 -44.72 -71.24 43.39
N ARG A 287 -44.23 -71.99 42.40
CA ARG A 287 -44.61 -73.39 42.21
C ARG A 287 -44.02 -74.29 43.29
N LEU A 288 -42.79 -74.04 43.73
CA LEU A 288 -42.14 -74.76 44.83
C LEU A 288 -42.87 -74.51 46.16
N GLU A 289 -43.19 -73.26 46.49
CA GLU A 289 -43.97 -72.91 47.70
C GLU A 289 -45.32 -73.64 47.74
N LYS A 290 -46.00 -73.80 46.59
CA LYS A 290 -47.26 -74.55 46.50
C LYS A 290 -47.08 -76.06 46.71
N LEU A 291 -45.91 -76.61 46.42
CA LEU A 291 -45.60 -78.02 46.65
C LEU A 291 -45.18 -78.28 48.09
N GLU A 292 -44.50 -77.33 48.73
CA GLU A 292 -44.05 -77.42 50.13
C GLU A 292 -45.19 -77.21 51.15
N ASN A 293 -46.26 -76.52 50.76
CA ASN A 293 -47.44 -76.27 51.61
C ASN A 293 -48.57 -77.33 51.45
N LYS A 294 -48.28 -78.49 50.86
CA LYS A 294 -49.18 -79.64 50.72
C LYS A 294 -48.77 -80.76 51.65
#